data_AF-A0A2N7WIC2-F1
#
_entry.id   AF-A0A2N7WIC2-F1
#
_cell.length_a   1.000
_cell.length_b   1.000
_cell.length_c   1.000
_cell.angle_alpha   90.00
_cell.angle_beta   90.00
_cell.angle_gamma   90.00
#
_symmetry.space_group_name_H-M   'P 1'
#
loop_
_entity.id
_entity.type
_entity.pdbx_description
1 polymer ?
#
loop_
_entity_poly.entity_id
_entity_poly.type
_entity_poly.pdbx_seq_one_letter_code
_entity_poly.pdbx_strand_id
1 'polypeptide(L)'
;DSVGNNGITTLANGNYVVDSALWNGNRGAVTWGSGTSGVSGTVSSANSLVGSNANDSVGNRGITTLANGNYVVDSANWNGNIGAVTWGSGTSGVSGVVSSANSLVGSNANDDVGNRGITTLANGNYVVDSARWNGNMGAVTWGSGTSGVSGTVSSANSLVGSTANDS
;
A
#
# COMPACT_ATOMS: atom_id res chain seq x y z
N ASP A 1 11.81 7.56 -17.35
CA ASP A 1 11.28 6.66 -16.32
C ASP A 1 11.90 7.05 -15.00
N SER A 2 11.09 7.24 -13.95
CA SER A 2 11.52 7.88 -12.69
C SER A 2 11.69 6.84 -11.59
N VAL A 3 12.61 5.89 -11.78
CA VAL A 3 12.87 4.82 -10.81
C VAL A 3 13.50 5.40 -9.55
N GLY A 4 12.98 5.01 -8.37
CA GLY A 4 13.45 5.47 -7.06
C GLY A 4 13.10 6.92 -6.73
N ASN A 5 12.19 7.55 -7.48
CA ASN A 5 11.90 8.98 -7.33
C ASN A 5 11.30 9.35 -5.97
N ASN A 6 10.75 8.38 -5.22
CA ASN A 6 10.17 8.60 -3.91
C ASN A 6 11.05 8.02 -2.79
N GLY A 7 12.27 7.57 -3.14
CA GLY A 7 13.30 7.15 -2.22
C GLY A 7 13.37 5.64 -1.98
N ILE A 8 14.18 5.30 -0.98
CA ILE A 8 14.45 3.93 -0.56
C ILE A 8 14.16 3.83 0.93
N THR A 9 13.38 2.81 1.31
CA THR A 9 13.09 2.48 2.70
C THR A 9 13.89 1.24 3.10
N THR A 10 14.72 1.35 4.14
CA THR A 10 15.44 0.21 4.71
C THR A 10 14.57 -0.55 5.69
N LEU A 11 14.59 -1.87 5.62
CA LEU A 11 13.88 -2.76 6.53
C LEU A 11 14.79 -3.23 7.67
N ALA A 12 14.21 -3.55 8.82
CA ALA A 12 14.96 -3.96 10.02
C ALA A 12 15.80 -5.24 9.81
N ASN A 13 15.45 -6.07 8.81
CA ASN A 13 16.19 -7.28 8.45
C ASN A 13 17.31 -7.04 7.43
N GLY A 14 17.65 -5.78 7.13
CA GLY A 14 18.71 -5.39 6.20
C GLY A 14 18.32 -5.37 4.73
N ASN A 15 17.09 -5.77 4.39
CA ASN A 15 16.55 -5.61 3.03
C ASN A 15 16.05 -4.16 2.81
N TYR A 16 15.64 -3.83 1.59
CA TYR A 16 15.16 -2.50 1.26
C TYR A 16 13.98 -2.53 0.28
N VAL A 17 13.26 -1.42 0.22
CA VAL A 17 12.13 -1.20 -0.67
C VAL A 17 12.38 0.09 -1.44
N VAL A 18 12.33 0.04 -2.76
CA VAL A 18 12.49 1.19 -3.65
C VAL A 18 11.11 1.65 -4.10
N ASP A 19 10.82 2.93 -3.90
CA ASP A 19 9.56 3.54 -4.32
C ASP A 19 9.76 4.43 -5.55
N SER A 20 9.01 4.09 -6.59
CA SER A 20 9.02 4.71 -7.91
C SER A 20 7.61 5.17 -8.30
N ALA A 21 6.92 5.90 -7.42
CA ALA A 21 5.55 6.37 -7.64
C ALA A 21 5.28 7.09 -8.98
N LEU A 22 6.30 7.70 -9.63
CA LEU A 22 6.18 8.37 -10.93
C LEU A 22 6.57 7.48 -12.13
N TRP A 23 6.82 6.18 -11.90
CA TRP A 23 7.19 5.21 -12.92
C TRP A 23 6.10 5.07 -14.01
N ASN A 24 6.54 4.96 -15.27
CA ASN A 24 5.70 4.60 -16.43
C ASN A 24 4.39 5.41 -16.56
N GLY A 25 4.49 6.73 -16.70
CA GLY A 25 3.32 7.62 -16.79
C GLY A 25 2.55 7.70 -15.48
N ASN A 26 3.28 7.76 -14.36
CA ASN A 26 2.73 7.79 -13.00
C ASN A 26 1.84 6.58 -12.68
N ARG A 27 2.09 5.43 -13.30
CA ARG A 27 1.48 4.16 -12.88
C ARG A 27 1.96 3.77 -11.48
N GLY A 28 3.21 4.13 -11.19
CA GLY A 28 3.87 3.86 -9.92
C GLY A 28 4.31 2.41 -9.78
N ALA A 29 5.38 2.22 -9.02
CA ALA A 29 5.93 0.92 -8.73
C ALA A 29 6.65 0.92 -7.39
N VAL A 30 6.51 -0.18 -6.65
CA VAL A 30 7.27 -0.45 -5.42
C VAL A 30 7.99 -1.79 -5.58
N THR A 31 9.31 -1.77 -5.43
CA THR A 31 10.18 -2.92 -5.68
C THR A 31 10.93 -3.28 -4.40
N TRP A 32 10.76 -4.52 -3.92
CA TRP A 32 11.58 -5.04 -2.84
C TRP A 32 12.94 -5.50 -3.36
N GLY A 33 14.00 -5.25 -2.60
CA GLY A 33 15.35 -5.69 -2.89
C GLY A 33 16.02 -6.35 -1.70
N SER A 34 16.76 -7.42 -1.98
CA SER A 34 17.57 -8.10 -0.98
C SER A 34 18.77 -7.24 -0.57
N GLY A 35 19.03 -7.13 0.73
CA GLY A 35 20.23 -6.46 1.24
C GLY A 35 21.54 -7.19 0.91
N THR A 36 21.47 -8.48 0.56
CA THR A 36 22.65 -9.29 0.24
C THR A 36 22.88 -9.42 -1.27
N SER A 37 21.81 -9.55 -2.05
CA SER A 37 21.89 -9.84 -3.48
C SER A 37 21.38 -8.70 -4.37
N GLY A 38 20.73 -7.70 -3.78
CA GLY A 38 20.08 -6.61 -4.51
C GLY A 38 18.81 -7.05 -5.26
N VAL A 39 18.39 -6.19 -6.19
CA VAL A 39 17.36 -6.47 -7.19
C VAL A 39 17.83 -5.92 -8.54
N SER A 40 17.51 -6.60 -9.63
CA SER A 40 17.91 -6.21 -10.99
C SER A 40 16.84 -6.56 -12.01
N GLY A 41 16.91 -5.92 -13.19
CA GLY A 41 15.96 -6.10 -14.28
C GLY A 41 14.99 -4.93 -14.42
N THR A 42 14.21 -4.94 -15.49
CA THR A 42 13.21 -3.90 -15.75
C THR A 42 12.06 -4.00 -14.75
N VAL A 43 11.59 -2.85 -14.25
CA VAL A 43 10.41 -2.77 -13.39
C VAL A 43 9.20 -3.33 -14.13
N SER A 44 8.51 -4.30 -13.51
CA SER A 44 7.29 -4.92 -14.04
C SER A 44 6.48 -5.55 -12.91
N SER A 45 5.26 -6.00 -13.21
CA SER A 45 4.44 -6.75 -12.24
C SER A 45 5.07 -8.09 -11.82
N ALA A 46 6.14 -8.56 -12.48
CA ALA A 46 6.83 -9.79 -12.09
C ALA A 46 7.74 -9.58 -10.86
N ASN A 47 8.33 -8.39 -10.71
CA ASN A 47 9.28 -8.08 -9.63
C ASN A 47 8.86 -6.91 -8.74
N SER A 48 7.76 -6.23 -9.07
CA SER A 48 7.30 -5.02 -8.38
C SER A 48 5.79 -5.05 -8.21
N LEU A 49 5.32 -4.38 -7.16
CA LEU A 49 3.93 -3.98 -7.04
C LEU A 49 3.71 -2.77 -7.96
N VAL A 50 2.77 -2.86 -8.89
CA VAL A 50 2.55 -1.81 -9.91
C VAL A 50 1.08 -1.45 -10.06
N GLY A 51 0.81 -0.23 -10.52
CA GLY A 51 -0.52 0.13 -11.02
C GLY A 51 -0.86 -0.58 -12.33
N SER A 52 -2.12 -0.52 -12.76
CA SER A 52 -2.55 -0.95 -14.09
C SER A 52 -2.75 0.24 -15.03
N ASN A 53 -3.11 1.41 -14.50
CA ASN A 53 -3.45 2.60 -15.25
C ASN A 53 -2.39 3.70 -15.09
N ALA A 54 -2.40 4.68 -16.00
CA ALA A 54 -1.63 5.90 -15.80
C ALA A 54 -2.20 6.69 -14.60
N ASN A 55 -1.33 7.37 -13.87
CA ASN A 55 -1.66 8.13 -12.64
C ASN A 55 -2.12 7.32 -11.42
N ASP A 56 -2.07 5.98 -11.47
CA ASP A 56 -2.31 5.12 -10.30
C ASP A 56 -1.37 5.43 -9.13
N SER A 57 -0.16 5.91 -9.41
CA SER A 57 0.81 6.42 -8.44
C SER A 57 1.05 5.44 -7.27
N VAL A 58 1.18 4.14 -7.54
CA VAL A 58 1.44 3.14 -6.49
C VAL A 58 2.68 3.51 -5.67
N GLY A 59 2.51 3.57 -4.35
CA GLY A 59 3.51 4.01 -3.38
C GLY A 59 3.46 5.50 -3.00
N ASN A 60 2.60 6.32 -3.62
CA ASN A 60 2.69 7.78 -3.47
C ASN A 60 2.54 8.34 -2.05
N ARG A 61 1.95 7.59 -1.11
CA ARG A 61 1.82 7.98 0.30
C ARG A 61 2.95 7.42 1.17
N GLY A 62 3.84 6.64 0.58
CA GLY A 62 5.06 6.12 1.19
C GLY A 62 4.95 4.68 1.67
N ILE A 63 6.02 4.25 2.33
CA ILE A 63 6.21 2.90 2.84
C ILE A 63 6.30 2.97 4.37
N THR A 64 5.43 2.22 5.05
CA THR A 64 5.48 2.08 6.51
C THR A 64 6.16 0.77 6.86
N THR A 65 7.21 0.80 7.68
CA THR A 65 7.87 -0.41 8.18
C THR A 65 7.20 -0.93 9.44
N LEU A 66 7.11 -2.26 9.57
CA LEU A 66 6.53 -2.92 10.73
C LEU A 66 7.63 -3.45 11.66
N ALA A 67 7.34 -3.54 12.95
CA ALA A 67 8.30 -4.00 13.97
C ALA A 67 8.80 -5.44 13.73
N ASN A 68 8.05 -6.26 12.99
CA ASN A 68 8.43 -7.61 12.61
C ASN A 68 9.26 -7.68 11.30
N GLY A 69 9.70 -6.54 10.76
CA GLY A 69 10.54 -6.45 9.58
C GLY A 69 9.78 -6.48 8.24
N ASN A 70 8.45 -6.59 8.26
CA ASN A 70 7.60 -6.44 7.07
C ASN A 70 7.30 -4.97 6.78
N TYR A 71 6.56 -4.69 5.71
CA TYR A 71 6.22 -3.32 5.32
C TYR A 71 4.81 -3.22 4.74
N VAL A 72 4.30 -1.99 4.67
CA VAL A 72 3.00 -1.66 4.09
C VAL A 72 3.20 -0.52 3.10
N VAL A 73 2.68 -0.69 1.89
CA VAL A 73 2.67 0.31 0.82
C VAL A 73 1.34 1.05 0.87
N ASP A 74 1.39 2.37 1.00
CA ASP A 74 0.20 3.23 0.93
C ASP A 74 0.14 3.91 -0.45
N SER A 75 -0.97 3.67 -1.14
CA SER A 75 -1.29 4.18 -2.48
C SER A 75 -2.68 4.82 -2.48
N ALA A 76 -2.96 5.73 -1.55
CA ALA A 76 -4.28 6.36 -1.44
C ALA A 76 -4.80 7.03 -2.73
N ASN A 77 -3.92 7.39 -3.67
CA ASN A 77 -4.32 8.00 -4.96
C ASN A 77 -4.64 6.97 -6.05
N TRP A 78 -4.53 5.67 -5.75
CA TRP A 78 -4.67 4.59 -6.71
C TRP A 78 -6.05 4.55 -7.39
N ASN A 79 -6.03 4.27 -8.70
CA ASN A 79 -7.20 4.05 -9.55
C ASN A 79 -8.25 5.17 -9.46
N GLY A 80 -7.81 6.42 -9.57
CA GLY A 80 -8.69 7.58 -9.46
C GLY A 80 -9.20 7.77 -8.04
N ASN A 81 -8.29 7.76 -7.05
CA ASN A 81 -8.61 8.02 -5.65
C ASN A 81 -9.54 6.99 -5.01
N ILE A 82 -9.60 5.77 -5.54
CA ILE A 82 -10.21 4.64 -4.81
C ILE A 82 -9.32 4.27 -3.62
N GLY A 83 -8.00 4.39 -3.82
CA GLY A 83 -6.99 4.12 -2.82
C GLY A 83 -6.74 2.62 -2.61
N ALA A 84 -5.50 2.32 -2.24
CA ALA A 84 -5.05 0.97 -1.98
C ALA A 84 -3.97 0.94 -0.90
N VAL A 85 -4.03 -0.07 -0.04
CA VAL A 85 -2.99 -0.38 0.94
C VAL A 85 -2.58 -1.85 0.77
N THR A 86 -1.29 -2.07 0.55
CA THR A 86 -0.74 -3.40 0.24
C THR A 86 0.29 -3.79 1.27
N TRP A 87 0.14 -4.95 1.90
CA TRP A 87 1.18 -5.52 2.76
C TRP A 87 2.26 -6.20 1.92
N GLY A 88 3.52 -6.03 2.32
CA GLY A 88 4.66 -6.68 1.70
C GLY A 88 5.52 -7.43 2.72
N SER A 89 5.93 -8.64 2.35
CA SER A 89 6.85 -9.44 3.15
C SER A 89 8.24 -8.81 3.14
N GLY A 90 8.86 -8.65 4.29
CA GLY A 90 10.23 -8.15 4.39
C GLY A 90 11.28 -9.13 3.84
N THR A 91 10.92 -10.38 3.58
CA THR A 91 11.84 -11.44 3.12
C THR A 91 11.67 -11.80 1.64
N SER A 92 10.48 -11.61 1.09
CA SER A 92 10.16 -11.97 -0.30
C SER A 92 9.52 -10.83 -1.10
N GLY A 93 9.22 -9.71 -0.46
CA GLY A 93 8.51 -8.59 -1.07
C GLY A 93 7.05 -8.88 -1.38
N VAL A 94 6.49 -8.02 -2.23
CA VAL A 94 5.20 -8.20 -2.91
C VAL A 94 5.37 -7.75 -4.36
N SER A 95 4.79 -8.50 -5.29
CA SER A 95 4.74 -8.15 -6.70
C SER A 95 3.38 -8.44 -7.31
N GLY A 96 3.12 -7.85 -8.47
CA GLY A 96 1.85 -7.96 -9.18
C GLY A 96 1.18 -6.62 -9.38
N VAL A 97 0.05 -6.65 -10.07
CA VAL A 97 -0.80 -5.46 -10.25
C VAL A 97 -1.64 -5.27 -8.98
N VAL A 98 -1.76 -4.04 -8.49
CA VAL A 98 -2.63 -3.71 -7.35
C VAL A 98 -4.08 -4.11 -7.68
N SER A 99 -4.72 -4.84 -6.79
CA SER A 99 -6.12 -5.25 -6.88
C SER A 99 -6.67 -5.64 -5.50
N SER A 100 -7.97 -5.89 -5.40
CA SER A 100 -8.58 -6.43 -4.18
C SER A 100 -8.06 -7.82 -3.79
N ALA A 101 -7.36 -8.54 -4.68
CA ALA A 101 -6.79 -9.84 -4.34
C ALA A 101 -5.55 -9.73 -3.44
N ASN A 102 -4.74 -8.68 -3.61
CA ASN A 102 -3.48 -8.49 -2.87
C ASN A 102 -3.47 -7.24 -1.98
N SER A 103 -4.48 -6.38 -2.10
CA SER A 103 -4.53 -5.08 -1.43
C SER A 103 -5.89 -4.85 -0.79
N LEU A 104 -5.91 -4.06 0.28
CA LEU A 104 -7.12 -3.44 0.78
C LEU A 104 -7.45 -2.24 -0.10
N VAL A 105 -8.64 -2.22 -0.70
CA VAL A 105 -9.03 -1.17 -1.67
C VAL A 105 -10.41 -0.60 -1.35
N GLY A 106 -10.67 0.62 -1.82
CA GLY A 106 -12.02 1.18 -1.82
C GLY A 106 -12.93 0.52 -2.87
N SER A 107 -14.18 0.95 -2.91
CA SER A 107 -15.15 0.59 -3.95
C SER A 107 -15.60 1.79 -4.79
N ASN A 108 -15.40 3.01 -4.30
CA ASN A 108 -15.87 4.23 -4.92
C ASN A 108 -14.71 5.20 -5.18
N ALA A 109 -14.88 6.05 -6.19
CA ALA A 109 -13.95 7.15 -6.40
C ALA A 109 -13.92 8.08 -5.18
N ASN A 110 -12.73 8.54 -4.81
CA ASN A 110 -12.45 9.36 -3.63
C ASN A 110 -12.66 8.66 -2.27
N ASP A 111 -12.73 7.32 -2.24
CA ASP A 111 -12.64 6.58 -0.98
C ASP A 111 -11.27 6.81 -0.29
N ASP A 112 -10.23 7.10 -1.08
CA ASP A 112 -8.84 7.32 -0.65
C ASP A 112 -8.41 6.33 0.45
N VAL A 113 -8.61 5.02 0.28
CA VAL A 113 -8.24 4.05 1.33
C VAL A 113 -6.78 4.24 1.77
N GLY A 114 -6.58 4.42 3.07
CA GLY A 114 -5.29 4.79 3.68
C GLY A 114 -5.05 6.31 3.83
N ASN A 115 -6.01 7.19 3.53
CA ASN A 115 -5.73 8.63 3.43
C ASN A 115 -5.21 9.32 4.70
N ARG A 116 -5.44 8.75 5.88
CA ARG A 116 -4.90 9.26 7.16
C ARG A 116 -3.67 8.46 7.64
N GLY A 117 -3.21 7.51 6.83
CA GLY A 117 -1.97 6.78 7.02
C GLY A 117 -2.15 5.44 7.72
N ILE A 118 -1.00 4.85 8.04
CA ILE A 118 -0.88 3.53 8.65
C ILE A 118 -0.33 3.69 10.07
N THR A 119 -1.06 3.18 11.06
CA THR A 119 -0.59 3.12 12.45
C THR A 119 -0.02 1.74 12.74
N THR A 120 1.26 1.67 13.07
CA THR A 120 1.91 0.41 13.49
C THR A 120 1.58 0.08 14.94
N LEU A 121 1.32 -1.19 15.21
CA LEU A 121 1.04 -1.68 16.56
C LEU A 121 2.28 -2.38 17.14
N ALA A 122 2.46 -2.29 18.46
CA ALA A 122 3.61 -2.88 19.16
C ALA A 122 3.70 -4.41 19.00
N ASN A 123 2.60 -5.07 18.68
CA ASN A 123 2.56 -6.51 18.41
C ASN A 123 2.93 -6.87 16.95
N GLY A 124 3.41 -5.91 16.16
CA GLY A 124 3.83 -6.12 14.77
C GLY A 124 2.71 -6.05 13.73
N ASN A 125 1.46 -5.85 14.16
CA ASN A 125 0.32 -5.61 13.26
C ASN A 125 0.20 -4.11 12.91
N TYR A 126 -0.79 -3.77 12.10
CA TYR A 126 -1.05 -2.37 11.71
C TYR A 126 -2.54 -2.08 11.58
N VAL A 127 -2.86 -0.80 11.55
CA VAL A 127 -4.21 -0.27 11.32
C VAL A 127 -4.16 0.73 10.18
N VAL A 128 -5.10 0.60 9.25
CA VAL A 128 -5.31 1.51 8.13
C VAL A 128 -6.41 2.50 8.48
N ASP A 129 -6.12 3.80 8.43
CA ASP A 129 -7.11 4.86 8.62
C ASP A 129 -7.55 5.44 7.26
N SER A 130 -8.84 5.23 6.95
CA SER A 130 -9.49 5.67 5.72
C SER A 130 -10.66 6.61 6.03
N ALA A 131 -10.39 7.73 6.69
CA ALA A 131 -11.41 8.72 7.07
C ALA A 131 -12.27 9.25 5.90
N ARG A 132 -11.77 9.22 4.66
CA ARG A 132 -12.53 9.66 3.47
C ARG A 132 -13.45 8.60 2.86
N TRP A 133 -13.32 7.36 3.31
CA TRP A 133 -14.07 6.23 2.76
C TRP A 133 -15.59 6.49 2.76
N ASN A 134 -16.23 6.14 1.64
CA ASN A 134 -17.67 6.19 1.43
C ASN A 134 -18.31 7.56 1.74
N GLY A 135 -17.68 8.63 1.20
CA GLY A 135 -18.16 10.00 1.39
C GLY A 135 -17.89 10.54 2.80
N ASN A 136 -16.67 10.34 3.31
CA ASN A 136 -16.26 10.72 4.66
C ASN A 136 -17.07 10.02 5.77
N MET A 137 -17.56 8.81 5.52
CA MET A 137 -18.13 7.96 6.57
C MET A 137 -17.03 7.38 7.46
N GLY A 138 -15.84 7.20 6.89
CA GLY A 138 -14.67 6.70 7.58
C GLY A 138 -14.68 5.18 7.75
N ALA A 139 -13.49 4.61 7.61
CA ALA A 139 -13.24 3.21 7.90
C ALA A 139 -11.88 3.03 8.57
N VAL A 140 -11.82 2.10 9.51
CA VAL A 140 -10.59 1.65 10.17
C VAL A 140 -10.48 0.15 9.96
N THR A 141 -9.39 -0.27 9.31
CA THR A 141 -9.15 -1.68 8.98
C THR A 141 -7.94 -2.18 9.73
N TRP A 142 -8.10 -3.28 10.48
CA TRP A 142 -6.96 -3.98 11.07
C TRP A 142 -6.28 -4.86 10.03
N GLY A 143 -4.95 -4.81 9.99
CA GLY A 143 -4.12 -5.63 9.11
C GLY A 143 -3.15 -6.50 9.90
N SER A 144 -3.07 -7.78 9.53
CA SER A 144 -2.10 -8.71 10.10
C SER A 144 -0.69 -8.33 9.66
N GLY A 145 0.25 -8.25 10.60
CA GLY A 145 1.65 -8.00 10.31
C GLY A 145 2.34 -9.13 9.53
N THR A 146 1.74 -10.32 9.44
CA THR A 146 2.34 -11.51 8.83
C THR A 146 1.66 -11.94 7.53
N SER A 147 0.42 -11.52 7.29
CA SER A 147 -0.36 -11.88 6.11
C SER A 147 -1.07 -10.70 5.45
N GLY A 148 -1.01 -9.51 6.06
CA GLY A 148 -1.72 -8.33 5.61
C GLY A 148 -3.23 -8.39 5.78
N VAL A 149 -3.90 -7.54 5.02
CA VAL A 149 -5.33 -7.55 4.75
C VAL A 149 -5.52 -7.23 3.27
N SER A 150 -6.46 -7.92 2.62
CA SER A 150 -6.87 -7.64 1.25
C SER A 150 -8.39 -7.71 1.10
N GLY A 151 -8.89 -7.20 -0.01
CA GLY A 151 -10.30 -7.11 -0.33
C GLY A 151 -10.80 -5.68 -0.35
N THR A 152 -12.08 -5.52 -0.67
CA THR A 152 -12.73 -4.22 -0.64
C THR A 152 -13.11 -3.87 0.81
N VAL A 153 -12.89 -2.62 1.22
CA VAL A 153 -13.33 -2.12 2.53
C VAL A 153 -14.84 -2.31 2.68
N SER A 154 -15.25 -2.95 3.77
CA SER A 154 -16.65 -3.19 4.13
C SER A 154 -16.78 -3.46 5.62
N SER A 155 -18.01 -3.56 6.13
CA SER A 155 -18.27 -3.97 7.51
C SER A 155 -17.83 -5.42 7.84
N ALA A 156 -17.44 -6.22 6.84
CA ALA A 156 -16.94 -7.58 7.05
C ALA A 156 -15.47 -7.61 7.47
N ASN A 157 -14.67 -6.61 7.09
CA ASN A 157 -13.24 -6.54 7.36
C ASN A 157 -12.81 -5.26 8.08
N SER A 158 -13.71 -4.29 8.24
CA SER A 158 -13.40 -2.96 8.75
C SER A 158 -14.43 -2.49 9.77
N LEU A 159 -13.98 -1.72 10.75
CA LEU A 159 -14.87 -0.86 11.53
C LEU A 159 -15.23 0.34 10.66
N VAL A 160 -16.50 0.49 10.33
CA VAL A 160 -17.00 1.56 9.44
C VAL A 160 -17.94 2.49 10.19
N GLY A 161 -17.95 3.77 9.80
CA GLY A 161 -18.96 4.71 10.27
C GLY A 161 -20.37 4.35 9.78
N SER A 162 -21.37 5.05 10.32
CA SER A 162 -22.78 4.84 9.97
C SER A 162 -23.39 5.99 9.16
N THR A 163 -22.78 7.17 9.15
CA THR A 163 -23.27 8.35 8.40
C THR A 163 -22.12 9.09 7.73
N ALA A 164 -22.39 9.64 6.55
CA ALA A 164 -21.41 10.37 5.77
C ALA A 164 -21.10 11.73 6.44
N ASN A 165 -19.82 12.11 6.48
CA ASN A 165 -19.29 13.32 7.12
C ASN A 165 -19.34 13.34 8.66
N ASP A 166 -19.30 12.18 9.31
CA ASP A 166 -19.15 12.06 10.77
C ASP A 166 -17.68 12.11 11.24
N SER A 167 -16.74 12.36 10.31
CA SER A 167 -15.28 12.20 10.45
C SER A 167 -14.53 13.32 11.16
#